data_AF-A0A2V8B934-F1
#
_entry.id   AF-A0A2V8B934-F1
#
_cell.length_a   1.000
_cell.length_b   1.000
_cell.length_c   1.000
_cell.angle_alpha   90.00
_cell.angle_beta   90.00
_cell.angle_gamma   90.00
#
_symmetry.space_group_name_H-M   'P 1'
#
loop_
_entity.id
_entity.type
_entity.pdbx_description
1 polymer ?
#
loop_
_entity_poly.entity_id
_entity_poly.type
_entity_poly.pdbx_seq_one_letter_code
_entity_poly.pdbx_strand_id
1 'polypeptide(L)'
;MRLGADGLELDVRLSCDGVVVVHHDRTLDRTTELRGPLARRTGNELGRAGVPALADVLMRYSDARVIVELKLNRVELAAAAVDVAIQTGALGRVCFGSFGYRVLNAVRKLAPAAAT
;
A
#
# COMPACT_ATOMS: atom_id res chain seq x y z
N MET A 1 -14.85 6.76 10.26
CA MET A 1 -13.92 6.40 11.36
C MET A 1 -14.51 6.87 12.68
N ARG A 2 -14.31 6.17 13.81
CA ARG A 2 -15.02 6.49 15.08
C ARG A 2 -14.60 7.81 15.74
N LEU A 3 -13.36 8.26 15.52
CA LEU A 3 -12.79 9.46 16.14
C LEU A 3 -12.86 10.71 15.26
N GLY A 4 -13.57 10.66 14.13
CA GLY A 4 -13.76 11.84 13.26
C GLY A 4 -12.54 12.26 12.42
N ALA A 5 -11.53 11.39 12.27
CA ALA A 5 -10.40 11.67 11.37
C ALA A 5 -10.85 11.76 9.91
N ASP A 6 -10.32 12.75 9.18
CA ASP A 6 -10.63 13.03 7.78
C ASP A 6 -9.95 12.06 6.79
N GLY A 7 -8.88 11.42 7.22
CA GLY A 7 -8.08 10.57 6.37
C GLY A 7 -7.15 9.63 7.12
N LEU A 8 -6.51 8.76 6.35
CA LEU A 8 -5.51 7.80 6.79
C LEU A 8 -4.18 8.09 6.11
N GLU A 9 -3.10 7.79 6.80
CA GLU A 9 -1.78 7.63 6.22
C GLU A 9 -1.36 6.18 6.47
N LEU A 10 -0.75 5.57 5.46
CA LEU A 10 -0.29 4.20 5.55
C LEU A 10 0.91 3.93 4.64
N ASP A 11 1.76 3.02 5.07
CA ASP A 11 2.91 2.54 4.31
C ASP A 11 2.58 1.24 3.58
N VAL A 12 3.07 1.07 2.36
CA VAL A 12 2.87 -0.16 1.60
C VAL A 12 4.15 -0.80 1.09
N ARG A 13 4.11 -2.13 1.05
CA ARG A 13 5.16 -3.00 0.52
C ARG A 13 4.54 -4.12 -0.31
N LEU A 14 5.38 -4.84 -1.05
CA LEU A 14 4.99 -6.02 -1.82
C LEU A 14 5.31 -7.31 -1.07
N SER A 15 4.35 -8.23 -1.04
CA SER A 15 4.55 -9.64 -0.75
C SER A 15 5.31 -10.35 -1.89
N CYS A 16 5.70 -11.62 -1.71
CA CYS A 16 6.42 -12.37 -2.73
C CYS A 16 5.56 -12.72 -3.97
N ASP A 17 4.23 -12.76 -3.80
CA ASP A 17 3.23 -13.05 -4.83
C ASP A 17 2.57 -11.78 -5.39
N GLY A 18 3.14 -10.60 -5.13
CA GLY A 18 2.74 -9.34 -5.75
C GLY A 18 1.57 -8.61 -5.10
N VAL A 19 1.07 -9.09 -3.95
CA VAL A 19 0.04 -8.41 -3.18
C VAL A 19 0.62 -7.17 -2.50
N VAL A 20 -0.03 -6.02 -2.67
CA VAL A 20 0.28 -4.79 -1.95
C VAL A 20 -0.29 -4.88 -0.54
N VAL A 21 0.57 -4.86 0.46
CA VAL A 21 0.20 -4.98 1.88
C VAL A 21 0.57 -3.72 2.65
N VAL A 22 -0.21 -3.42 3.69
CA VAL A 22 0.00 -2.25 4.55
C VAL A 22 0.97 -2.60 5.67
N HIS A 23 2.23 -2.20 5.53
CA HIS A 23 3.29 -2.49 6.51
C HIS A 23 4.50 -1.58 6.34
N HIS A 24 4.92 -0.92 7.42
CA HIS A 24 6.03 0.05 7.39
C HIS A 24 7.40 -0.61 7.20
N ASP A 25 7.74 -1.64 7.98
CA ASP A 25 9.11 -2.16 8.07
C ASP A 25 9.44 -3.15 6.95
N ARG A 26 10.73 -3.33 6.61
CA ARG A 26 11.11 -4.38 5.65
C ARG A 26 10.85 -5.79 6.19
N THR A 27 10.77 -5.92 7.51
CA THR A 27 10.64 -7.19 8.21
C THR A 27 9.45 -7.16 9.15
N LEU A 28 9.07 -8.35 9.61
CA LEU A 28 7.83 -8.59 10.36
C LEU A 28 8.04 -8.57 11.88
N ASP A 29 9.30 -8.48 12.32
CA ASP A 29 9.75 -8.81 13.67
C ASP A 29 9.19 -7.88 14.76
N ARG A 30 8.94 -6.60 14.44
CA ARG A 30 8.53 -5.59 15.43
C ARG A 30 7.04 -5.57 15.72
N THR A 31 6.20 -5.88 14.74
CA THR A 31 4.74 -5.62 14.80
C THR A 31 3.89 -6.86 14.56
N THR A 32 4.51 -8.03 14.41
CA THR A 32 3.80 -9.30 14.18
C THR A 32 4.51 -10.45 14.92
N GLU A 33 3.82 -11.59 15.01
CA GLU A 33 4.41 -12.84 15.53
C GLU A 33 5.34 -13.53 14.52
N LEU A 34 5.34 -13.11 13.25
CA LEU A 34 6.27 -13.61 12.24
C LEU A 34 7.65 -12.97 12.40
N ARG A 35 8.66 -13.60 11.79
CA ARG A 35 10.05 -13.12 11.78
C ARG A 35 10.60 -13.03 10.36
N GLY A 36 11.53 -12.10 10.16
CA GLY A 36 12.26 -11.94 8.92
C GLY A 36 11.52 -11.14 7.83
N PRO A 37 12.02 -11.20 6.58
CA PRO A 37 11.58 -10.31 5.51
C PRO A 37 10.12 -10.54 5.07
N LEU A 38 9.34 -9.46 5.02
CA LEU A 38 7.96 -9.49 4.51
C LEU A 38 7.90 -9.98 3.07
N ALA A 39 8.85 -9.55 2.23
CA ALA A 39 8.91 -9.89 0.81
C ALA A 39 9.19 -11.39 0.51
N ARG A 40 9.32 -12.24 1.54
CA ARG A 40 9.42 -13.71 1.41
C ARG A 40 8.10 -14.43 1.73
N ARG A 41 7.04 -13.68 2.05
CA ARG A 41 5.73 -14.21 2.41
C ARG A 41 4.71 -13.85 1.35
N THR A 42 3.73 -14.73 1.15
CA THR A 42 2.56 -14.48 0.32
C THR A 42 1.60 -13.49 0.99
N GLY A 43 0.74 -12.84 0.23
CA GLY A 43 -0.30 -11.96 0.77
C GLY A 43 -1.23 -12.71 1.74
N ASN A 44 -1.55 -13.97 1.44
CA ASN A 44 -2.38 -14.81 2.30
C ASN A 44 -1.71 -15.15 3.64
N GLU A 45 -0.42 -15.48 3.66
CA GLU A 45 0.32 -15.68 4.92
C GLU A 45 0.35 -14.40 5.76
N LEU A 46 0.57 -13.25 5.11
CA LEU A 46 0.61 -11.94 5.77
C LEU A 46 -0.75 -11.54 6.35
N GLY A 47 -1.84 -11.75 5.60
CA GLY A 47 -3.20 -11.52 6.07
C GLY A 47 -3.55 -12.35 7.31
N ARG A 48 -3.15 -13.63 7.34
CA ARG A 48 -3.31 -14.50 8.53
C ARG A 48 -2.51 -14.01 9.74
N ALA A 49 -1.41 -13.30 9.52
CA ALA A 49 -0.60 -12.69 10.56
C ALA A 49 -1.05 -11.27 10.94
N GLY A 50 -2.20 -10.80 10.42
CA GLY A 50 -2.76 -9.48 10.74
C GLY A 50 -2.18 -8.32 9.94
N VAL A 51 -1.42 -8.58 8.88
CA VAL A 51 -0.93 -7.56 7.95
C VAL A 51 -1.92 -7.45 6.78
N PRO A 52 -2.74 -6.39 6.69
CA PRO A 52 -3.83 -6.33 5.73
C PRO A 52 -3.36 -6.01 4.31
N ALA A 53 -4.08 -6.49 3.30
CA ALA A 53 -3.88 -6.02 1.93
C ALA A 53 -4.39 -4.58 1.79
N LEU A 54 -3.74 -3.79 0.92
CA LEU A 54 -4.15 -2.42 0.64
C LEU A 54 -5.60 -2.37 0.10
N ALA A 55 -5.97 -3.34 -0.74
CA ALA A 55 -7.32 -3.44 -1.29
C ALA A 55 -8.38 -3.51 -0.18
N ASP A 56 -8.15 -4.32 0.85
CA ASP A 56 -9.07 -4.48 1.98
C ASP A 56 -9.23 -3.18 2.77
N VAL A 57 -8.12 -2.45 2.99
CA VAL A 57 -8.15 -1.16 3.68
C VAL A 57 -8.91 -0.11 2.87
N LEU A 58 -8.66 -0.03 1.56
CA LEU A 58 -9.35 0.91 0.68
C LEU A 58 -10.84 0.60 0.59
N MET A 59 -11.23 -0.67 0.47
CA MET A 59 -12.65 -1.06 0.46
C MET A 59 -13.34 -0.79 1.79
N ARG A 60 -12.68 -1.07 2.92
CA ARG A 60 -13.23 -0.86 4.26
C ARG A 60 -13.46 0.62 4.56
N TYR A 61 -12.56 1.49 4.12
CA TYR A 61 -12.63 2.94 4.34
C TYR A 61 -12.90 3.64 3.00
N SER A 62 -14.04 3.34 2.38
CA SER A 62 -14.44 3.82 1.05
C SER A 62 -14.50 5.34 0.92
N ASP A 63 -14.83 6.05 2.01
CA ASP A 63 -15.07 7.49 1.99
C ASP A 63 -13.85 8.31 2.46
N ALA A 64 -12.82 7.63 3.00
CA ALA A 64 -11.65 8.29 3.55
C ALA A 64 -10.65 8.67 2.44
N ARG A 65 -10.04 9.85 2.60
CA ARG A 65 -8.82 10.20 1.87
C ARG A 65 -7.65 9.42 2.45
N VAL A 66 -6.75 8.93 1.59
CA VAL A 66 -5.65 8.08 2.02
C VAL A 66 -4.34 8.55 1.40
N ILE A 67 -3.33 8.78 2.23
CA ILE A 67 -1.95 8.92 1.79
C ILE A 67 -1.32 7.53 1.84
N VAL A 68 -0.76 7.09 0.73
CA VAL A 68 -0.13 5.77 0.56
C VAL A 68 1.35 5.96 0.30
N GLU A 69 2.20 5.70 1.30
CA GLU A 69 3.65 5.76 1.15
C GLU A 69 4.21 4.47 0.51
N LEU A 70 4.83 4.61 -0.67
CA LEU A 70 5.47 3.51 -1.39
C LEU A 70 6.89 3.30 -0.84
N LYS A 71 7.09 2.28 0.01
CA LYS A 71 8.38 2.03 0.70
C LYS A 71 9.46 1.35 -0.16
N LEU A 72 9.17 1.04 -1.43
CA LEU A 72 10.13 0.48 -2.38
C LEU A 72 10.25 1.40 -3.59
N ASN A 73 11.46 1.88 -3.88
CA ASN A 73 11.75 2.72 -5.05
C ASN A 73 11.80 1.90 -6.36
N ARG A 74 10.73 1.15 -6.63
CA ARG A 74 10.59 0.12 -7.67
C ARG A 74 9.32 0.31 -8.47
N VAL A 75 9.41 0.09 -9.79
CA VAL A 75 8.28 0.28 -10.72
C VAL A 75 7.17 -0.73 -10.45
N GLU A 76 7.54 -1.93 -10.01
CA GLU A 76 6.61 -3.02 -9.72
C GLU A 76 5.65 -2.66 -8.57
N LEU A 77 6.13 -1.94 -7.54
CA LEU A 77 5.26 -1.46 -6.47
C LEU A 77 4.33 -0.35 -6.95
N ALA A 78 4.81 0.57 -7.81
CA ALA A 78 3.94 1.59 -8.39
C ALA A 78 2.81 0.97 -9.21
N ALA A 79 3.13 0.02 -10.09
CA ALA A 79 2.13 -0.68 -10.91
C ALA A 79 1.08 -1.37 -10.03
N ALA A 80 1.51 -2.20 -9.09
CA ALA A 80 0.59 -2.92 -8.22
C ALA A 80 -0.28 -1.99 -7.35
N ALA A 81 0.29 -0.90 -6.81
CA ALA A 81 -0.46 0.04 -5.97
C ALA A 81 -1.46 0.88 -6.77
N VAL A 82 -1.09 1.31 -7.99
CA VAL A 82 -2.00 1.99 -8.92
C VAL A 82 -3.12 1.06 -9.34
N ASP A 83 -2.82 -0.19 -9.70
CA ASP A 83 -3.83 -1.19 -10.07
C ASP A 83 -4.82 -1.41 -8.92
N VAL A 84 -4.34 -1.57 -7.68
CA VAL A 84 -5.22 -1.69 -6.51
C VAL A 84 -6.11 -0.46 -6.34
N ALA A 85 -5.57 0.75 -6.48
CA ALA A 85 -6.37 1.98 -6.38
C ALA A 85 -7.43 2.11 -7.48
N ILE A 86 -7.13 1.66 -8.71
CA ILE A 86 -8.09 1.64 -9.82
C ILE A 86 -9.18 0.59 -9.56
N GLN A 87 -8.79 -0.65 -9.24
CA GLN A 87 -9.74 -1.77 -9.05
C GLN A 87 -10.69 -1.54 -7.88
N THR A 88 -10.25 -0.79 -6.86
CA THR A 88 -11.09 -0.42 -5.71
C THR A 88 -11.85 0.89 -5.90
N GLY A 89 -11.75 1.54 -7.06
CA GLY A 89 -12.36 2.86 -7.32
C GLY A 89 -11.81 3.98 -6.43
N ALA A 90 -10.64 3.78 -5.81
CA ALA A 90 -10.06 4.68 -4.83
C ALA A 90 -9.10 5.72 -5.41
N LEU A 91 -8.79 5.66 -6.71
CA LEU A 91 -7.78 6.53 -7.34
C LEU A 91 -8.00 8.02 -7.06
N GLY A 92 -9.27 8.49 -7.06
CA GLY A 92 -9.60 9.90 -6.81
C GLY A 92 -9.45 10.38 -5.36
N ARG A 93 -9.19 9.47 -4.40
CA ARG A 93 -9.04 9.77 -2.96
C ARG A 93 -7.72 9.28 -2.37
N VAL A 94 -6.84 8.72 -3.21
CA VAL A 94 -5.49 8.29 -2.84
C VAL A 94 -4.46 9.32 -3.30
N CYS A 95 -3.53 9.66 -2.41
CA CYS A 95 -2.31 10.39 -2.73
C CYS A 95 -1.11 9.47 -2.51
N PHE A 96 -0.28 9.25 -3.53
CA PHE A 96 0.88 8.38 -3.45
C PHE A 96 2.14 9.16 -3.04
N GLY A 97 2.68 8.87 -1.86
CA GLY A 97 3.96 9.44 -1.40
C GLY A 97 5.12 8.46 -1.56
N SER A 98 6.36 8.95 -1.66
CA SER A 98 7.57 8.12 -1.49
C SER A 98 8.81 9.00 -1.32
N PHE A 99 9.81 8.48 -0.62
CA PHE A 99 11.18 9.01 -0.69
C PHE A 99 11.90 8.65 -2.01
N GLY A 100 11.32 7.76 -2.83
CA GLY A 100 11.90 7.29 -4.09
C GLY A 100 11.36 8.00 -5.33
N TYR A 101 12.23 8.64 -6.10
CA TYR A 101 11.83 9.31 -7.34
C TYR A 101 11.40 8.34 -8.47
N ARG A 102 12.02 7.15 -8.55
CA ARG A 102 11.73 6.18 -9.62
C ARG A 102 10.32 5.61 -9.49
N VAL A 103 9.87 5.34 -8.26
CA VAL A 103 8.51 4.82 -8.01
C VAL A 103 7.45 5.90 -8.24
N LEU A 104 7.64 7.14 -7.77
CA LEU A 104 6.68 8.22 -8.02
C LEU A 104 6.55 8.57 -9.50
N ASN A 105 7.66 8.59 -10.23
CA ASN A 105 7.60 8.79 -11.69
C ASN A 105 6.89 7.66 -12.41
N ALA A 106 6.96 6.42 -11.90
CA ALA A 106 6.17 5.33 -12.44
C ALA A 106 4.67 5.56 -12.19
N VAL A 107 4.28 5.97 -10.98
CA VAL A 107 2.88 6.33 -10.67
C VAL A 107 2.36 7.39 -11.64
N ARG A 108 3.09 8.50 -11.81
CA ARG A 108 2.69 9.61 -12.72
C ARG A 108 2.54 9.17 -14.18
N LYS A 109 3.31 8.18 -14.62
CA LYS A 109 3.21 7.63 -15.98
C LYS A 109 2.02 6.67 -16.14
N LEU A 110 1.78 5.84 -15.12
CA LEU A 110 0.73 4.81 -15.14
C LEU A 110 -0.65 5.40 -14.89
N ALA A 111 -0.75 6.39 -14.01
CA ALA A 111 -1.98 7.10 -13.68
C ALA A 111 -1.71 8.61 -13.58
N PRO A 112 -1.68 9.34 -14.72
CA PRO A 112 -1.42 10.78 -14.73
C PRO A 112 -2.38 11.63 -13.90
N ALA A 113 -3.58 11.13 -13.63
CA ALA A 113 -4.58 11.78 -12.77
C ALA A 113 -4.39 11.51 -11.27
N ALA A 114 -3.47 10.62 -10.89
CA ALA A 114 -3.21 10.31 -9.49
C ALA A 114 -2.47 11.46 -8.81
N ALA A 115 -2.83 11.76 -7.56
CA ALA A 115 -2.06 12.67 -6.72
C ALA A 115 -0.75 11.99 -6.28
N THR A 116 0.38 12.71 -6.34
CA THR A 116 1.72 12.26 -5.91
C THR A 116 2.51 13.37 -5.24
#